data_AF-A0A4U3AZL4-F1
#
_entry.id   AF-A0A4U3AZL4-F1
#
_cell.length_a   1.000
_cell.length_b   1.000
_cell.length_c   1.000
_cell.angle_alpha   90.00
_cell.angle_beta   90.00
_cell.angle_gamma   90.00
#
_symmetry.space_group_name_H-M   'P 1'
#
loop_
_entity.id
_entity.type
_entity.pdbx_description
1 polymer ?
#
loop_
_entity_poly.entity_id
_entity_poly.type
_entity_poly.pdbx_seq_one_letter_code
_entity_poly.pdbx_strand_id
1 'polypeptide(L)'
;FFKQLTLTMKVDVTDLVALHKEIAEVVQKRYDNKLTITDFVSRAVVLALREHKEMNSTYINDAIHQFEHVHLGMAVALEKGLVVPAIRFANKLSLVELSKEIKNVAQKAREGSLSSDDMQGTTFTISNLGSF
;
A
#
# COMPACT_ATOMS: atom_id res chain seq x y z
N PHE A 1 26.22 -5.45 8.79
CA PHE A 1 25.75 -4.09 9.16
C PHE A 1 24.72 -3.65 8.13
N PHE A 2 23.43 -3.74 8.45
CA PHE A 2 22.40 -3.07 7.63
C PHE A 2 22.44 -1.59 7.99
N LYS A 3 22.77 -0.73 7.03
CA LYS A 3 22.74 0.72 7.21
C LYS A 3 21.35 1.20 6.83
N GLN A 4 20.52 1.53 7.82
CA GLN A 4 19.23 2.17 7.59
C GLN A 4 19.43 3.70 7.59
N LEU A 5 18.90 4.35 6.56
CA LEU A 5 18.82 5.81 6.44
C LEU A 5 17.36 6.22 6.31
N THR A 6 17.00 7.39 6.86
CA THR A 6 15.66 7.95 6.77
C THR A 6 15.70 9.29 6.04
N LEU A 7 14.86 9.43 5.02
CA LEU A 7 14.60 10.70 4.34
C LEU A 7 13.21 11.19 4.74
N THR A 8 13.13 12.46 5.17
CA THR A 8 11.86 13.09 5.56
C THR A 8 11.57 14.26 4.62
N MET A 9 10.34 14.32 4.11
CA MET A 9 9.85 15.39 3.25
C MET A 9 8.44 15.80 3.68
N LYS A 10 8.06 17.04 3.35
CA LYS A 10 6.69 17.54 3.49
C LYS A 10 6.08 17.67 2.10
N VAL A 11 4.80 17.31 1.99
CA VAL A 11 4.04 17.39 0.74
C VAL A 11 2.72 18.09 1.06
N ASP A 12 2.36 19.09 0.26
CA ASP A 12 1.02 19.68 0.30
C ASP A 12 0.03 18.75 -0.39
N VAL A 13 -1.06 18.42 0.30
CA VAL A 13 -2.11 17.49 -0.17
C VAL A 13 -3.45 18.19 -0.37
N THR A 14 -3.49 19.53 -0.41
CA THR A 14 -4.72 20.31 -0.55
C THR A 14 -5.55 19.89 -1.76
N ASP A 15 -4.93 19.80 -2.94
CA ASP A 15 -5.60 19.42 -4.17
C ASP A 15 -6.09 17.97 -4.14
N LEU A 16 -5.30 17.08 -3.51
CA LEU A 16 -5.68 15.69 -3.32
C LEU A 16 -6.94 15.57 -2.44
N VAL A 17 -7.01 16.37 -1.36
CA VAL A 17 -8.17 16.40 -0.46
C VAL A 17 -9.41 16.94 -1.18
N ALA A 18 -9.25 17.97 -2.02
CA ALA A 18 -10.34 18.49 -2.85
C ALA A 18 -10.85 17.42 -3.83
N LEU A 19 -9.95 16.80 -4.60
CA LEU A 19 -10.28 15.72 -5.53
C LEU A 19 -10.96 14.54 -4.81
N HIS A 20 -10.45 14.15 -3.64
CA HIS A 20 -11.04 13.07 -2.84
C HIS A 20 -12.50 13.37 -2.49
N LYS A 21 -12.82 14.59 -2.06
CA LYS A 21 -14.20 15.00 -1.75
C LYS A 21 -15.12 14.92 -2.98
N GLU A 22 -14.63 15.36 -4.15
CA GLU A 22 -15.41 15.33 -5.38
C GLU A 22 -15.75 13.92 -5.85
N ILE A 23 -14.79 12.99 -5.78
CA ILE A 23 -14.96 11.66 -6.35
C ILE A 23 -15.44 10.60 -5.35
N ALA A 24 -15.26 10.81 -4.05
CA ALA A 24 -15.59 9.81 -3.02
C ALA A 24 -17.07 9.41 -3.06
N GLU A 25 -17.99 10.37 -3.22
CA GLU A 25 -19.42 10.08 -3.31
C GLU A 25 -19.77 9.26 -4.56
N VAL A 26 -19.17 9.60 -5.70
CA VAL A 26 -19.40 8.90 -6.97
C VAL A 26 -18.90 7.46 -6.86
N VAL A 27 -17.71 7.26 -6.29
CA VAL A 27 -17.13 5.92 -6.14
C VAL A 27 -17.92 5.09 -5.14
N GLN A 28 -18.37 5.68 -4.03
CA GLN A 28 -19.25 4.99 -3.07
C GLN A 28 -20.55 4.55 -3.74
N LYS A 29 -21.22 5.44 -4.47
CA LYS A 29 -22.51 5.13 -5.14
C LYS A 29 -22.36 4.08 -6.23
N ARG A 30 -21.26 4.10 -7.00
CA ARG A 30 -21.07 3.22 -8.17
C ARG A 30 -20.44 1.87 -7.84
N TYR A 31 -19.52 1.82 -6.87
CA TYR A 31 -18.68 0.65 -6.61
C TYR A 31 -18.81 0.09 -5.20
N ASP A 32 -19.67 0.68 -4.37
CA ASP A 32 -19.82 0.39 -2.94
C ASP A 32 -18.48 0.37 -2.19
N ASN A 33 -17.65 1.39 -2.46
CA ASN A 33 -16.31 1.46 -1.93
C ASN A 33 -15.96 2.88 -1.46
N LYS A 34 -15.64 3.03 -0.18
CA LYS A 34 -15.22 4.30 0.41
C LYS A 34 -13.74 4.54 0.16
N LEU A 35 -13.40 5.51 -0.69
CA LEU A 35 -12.01 5.92 -0.88
C LEU A 35 -11.46 6.64 0.36
N THR A 36 -10.19 6.41 0.66
CA THR A 36 -9.42 7.05 1.73
C THR A 36 -8.18 7.75 1.17
N ILE A 37 -7.59 8.69 1.91
CA ILE A 37 -6.32 9.32 1.51
C ILE A 37 -5.21 8.28 1.37
N THR A 38 -5.18 7.26 2.22
CA THR A 38 -4.24 6.13 2.11
C THR A 38 -4.33 5.44 0.76
N ASP A 39 -5.53 5.28 0.18
CA ASP A 39 -5.70 4.65 -1.14
C ASP A 39 -4.99 5.45 -2.25
N PHE A 40 -5.07 6.78 -2.19
CA PHE A 40 -4.36 7.65 -3.14
C PHE A 40 -2.85 7.63 -2.93
N VAL A 41 -2.39 7.67 -1.67
CA VAL A 41 -0.97 7.57 -1.35
C VAL A 41 -0.41 6.23 -1.82
N SER A 42 -1.12 5.12 -1.56
CA SER A 42 -0.77 3.80 -2.06
C SER A 42 -0.71 3.76 -3.58
N ARG A 43 -1.67 4.40 -4.26
CA ARG A 43 -1.65 4.50 -5.72
C ARG A 43 -0.44 5.29 -6.22
N ALA A 44 -0.11 6.41 -5.61
CA ALA A 44 1.04 7.23 -5.96
C ALA A 44 2.35 6.46 -5.77
N VAL A 45 2.51 5.75 -4.64
CA VAL A 45 3.67 4.89 -4.38
C VAL A 45 3.81 3.80 -5.43
N VAL A 46 2.72 3.10 -5.75
CA VAL A 46 2.72 2.04 -6.77
C VAL A 46 3.13 2.58 -8.15
N LEU A 47 2.69 3.78 -8.52
CA LEU A 47 3.10 4.43 -9.77
C LEU A 47 4.57 4.83 -9.74
N ALA A 48 5.04 5.44 -8.65
CA ALA A 48 6.45 5.81 -8.48
C ALA A 48 7.38 4.59 -8.54
N LEU A 49 7.01 3.46 -7.94
CA LEU A 49 7.79 2.21 -7.99
C LEU A 49 7.90 1.61 -9.41
N ARG A 50 6.97 1.95 -10.32
CA ARG A 50 7.09 1.54 -11.74
C ARG A 50 8.13 2.36 -12.48
N GLU A 51 8.31 3.62 -12.09
CA GLU A 51 9.29 4.55 -12.66
C GLU A 51 10.67 4.39 -12.03
N HIS A 52 10.73 3.98 -10.75
CA HIS A 52 11.94 3.79 -9.95
C HIS A 52 12.10 2.33 -9.53
N LYS A 53 12.46 1.46 -10.48
CA LYS A 53 12.53 0.00 -10.26
C LYS A 53 13.56 -0.41 -9.21
N GLU A 54 14.58 0.41 -8.99
CA GLU A 54 15.59 0.22 -7.94
C GLU A 54 14.95 0.22 -6.54
N MET A 55 13.87 0.97 -6.35
CA MET A 55 13.12 1.02 -5.09
C MET A 55 12.21 -0.20 -4.89
N ASN A 56 11.96 -0.97 -5.96
CA ASN A 56 11.22 -2.23 -5.95
C ASN A 56 12.19 -3.42 -6.14
N SER A 57 13.18 -3.53 -5.26
CA SER A 57 14.25 -4.52 -5.36
C SER A 57 14.64 -5.12 -4.01
N THR A 58 15.42 -6.19 -4.04
CA THR A 58 16.03 -6.81 -2.85
C THR A 58 17.52 -7.07 -3.08
N TYR A 59 18.32 -7.01 -2.01
CA TYR A 59 19.74 -7.35 -2.05
C TYR A 59 19.95 -8.76 -1.50
N ILE A 60 20.32 -9.70 -2.37
CA ILE A 60 20.51 -11.11 -2.03
C ILE A 60 21.75 -11.60 -2.78
N ASN A 61 22.61 -12.39 -2.11
CA ASN A 61 23.81 -13.00 -2.72
C ASN A 61 24.71 -12.00 -3.48
N ASP A 62 24.96 -10.85 -2.86
CA ASP A 62 25.76 -9.76 -3.42
C ASP A 62 25.26 -9.18 -4.75
N ALA A 63 23.96 -9.34 -5.04
CA ALA A 63 23.31 -8.79 -6.20
C ALA A 63 22.00 -8.06 -5.83
N ILE A 64 21.68 -7.02 -6.59
CA ILE A 64 20.37 -6.35 -6.55
C ILE A 64 19.44 -7.08 -7.50
N HIS A 65 18.36 -7.65 -6.96
CA HIS A 65 17.29 -8.28 -7.72
C HIS A 65 16.10 -7.34 -7.78
N GLN A 66 15.80 -6.80 -8.96
CA GLN A 66 14.63 -5.96 -9.20
C GLN A 66 13.39 -6.83 -9.46
N PHE A 67 12.26 -6.47 -8.89
CA PHE A 67 10.99 -7.15 -9.12
C PHE A 67 10.21 -6.48 -10.26
N GLU A 68 9.67 -7.29 -11.18
CA GLU A 68 8.83 -6.81 -12.28
C GLU A 68 7.49 -6.23 -11.79
N HIS A 69 6.93 -6.85 -10.74
CA HIS A 69 5.65 -6.47 -10.16
C HIS A 69 5.83 -5.82 -8.81
N VAL A 70 4.88 -4.95 -8.47
CA VAL A 70 4.78 -4.37 -7.14
C VAL A 70 3.82 -5.23 -6.32
N HIS A 71 4.31 -5.77 -5.21
CA HIS A 71 3.50 -6.44 -4.20
C HIS A 71 3.52 -5.57 -2.95
N LEU A 72 2.45 -4.80 -2.77
CA LEU A 72 2.42 -3.72 -1.78
C LEU A 72 2.03 -4.28 -0.41
N GLY A 73 2.93 -4.18 0.54
CA GLY A 73 2.69 -4.48 1.95
C GLY A 73 1.91 -3.35 2.61
N MET A 74 0.81 -3.69 3.26
CA MET A 74 0.01 -2.73 4.01
C MET A 74 0.13 -3.02 5.51
N ALA A 75 0.72 -2.12 6.28
CA ALA A 75 0.79 -2.30 7.73
C ALA A 75 -0.60 -2.13 8.36
N VAL A 76 -1.05 -3.15 9.10
CA VAL A 76 -2.34 -3.17 9.80
C VAL A 76 -2.09 -3.41 11.28
N ALA A 77 -2.52 -2.45 12.10
CA ALA A 77 -2.48 -2.55 13.55
C ALA A 77 -3.62 -3.44 14.05
N LEU A 78 -3.29 -4.31 15.00
CA LEU A 78 -4.18 -5.23 15.70
C LEU A 78 -4.06 -4.99 17.20
N GLU A 79 -5.01 -5.49 17.99
CA GLU A 79 -4.94 -5.39 19.47
C GLU A 79 -3.63 -5.97 20.04
N LYS A 80 -3.10 -7.02 19.40
CA LYS A 80 -1.91 -7.75 19.84
C LYS A 80 -0.70 -7.58 18.92
N GLY A 81 -0.59 -6.45 18.23
CA GLY A 81 0.61 -6.11 17.45
C GLY A 81 0.31 -5.52 16.07
N LEU A 82 1.17 -5.84 15.11
CA LEU A 82 1.10 -5.31 13.75
C LEU A 82 1.40 -6.45 12.77
N VAL A 83 0.62 -6.53 11.70
CA VAL A 83 0.87 -7.43 10.56
C VAL A 83 1.01 -6.62 9.28
N VAL A 84 1.68 -7.18 8.27
CA VAL A 84 1.90 -6.53 6.98
C VAL A 84 1.49 -7.47 5.85
N PRO A 85 0.19 -7.65 5.59
CA PRO A 85 -0.27 -8.42 4.45
C PRO A 85 0.11 -7.79 3.11
N ALA A 86 0.33 -8.64 2.11
CA ALA A 86 0.71 -8.29 0.76
C ALA A 86 -0.52 -8.14 -0.16
N ILE A 87 -0.58 -7.02 -0.88
CA ILE A 87 -1.49 -6.80 -2.00
C ILE A 87 -0.74 -7.16 -3.27
N ARG A 88 -1.06 -8.32 -3.85
CA ARG A 88 -0.37 -8.85 -5.03
C ARG A 88 -0.71 -8.03 -6.28
N PHE A 89 0.27 -7.94 -7.17
CA PHE A 89 0.18 -7.20 -8.45
C PHE A 89 -0.45 -5.81 -8.33
N ALA A 90 -0.12 -5.05 -7.27
CA ALA A 90 -0.71 -3.74 -7.00
C ALA A 90 -0.55 -2.75 -8.17
N ASN A 91 0.52 -2.91 -8.98
CA ASN A 91 0.76 -2.12 -10.19
C ASN A 91 -0.23 -2.39 -11.34
N LYS A 92 -1.01 -3.47 -11.27
CA LYS A 92 -2.06 -3.81 -12.25
C LYS A 92 -3.46 -3.35 -11.84
N LEU A 93 -3.66 -3.05 -10.57
CA LEU A 93 -4.96 -2.61 -10.04
C LEU A 93 -5.23 -1.14 -10.40
N SER A 94 -6.48 -0.76 -10.62
CA SER A 94 -6.93 0.63 -10.61
C SER A 94 -6.96 1.19 -9.17
N LEU A 95 -7.24 2.49 -9.01
CA LEU A 95 -7.40 3.08 -7.68
C LEU A 95 -8.53 2.40 -6.87
N VAL A 96 -9.66 2.12 -7.52
CA VAL A 96 -10.82 1.51 -6.85
C VAL A 96 -10.54 0.05 -6.48
N GLU A 97 -9.91 -0.72 -7.36
CA GLU A 97 -9.51 -2.10 -7.08
C GLU A 97 -8.46 -2.17 -5.97
N LEU A 98 -7.44 -1.30 -6.01
CA LEU A 98 -6.43 -1.21 -4.95
C LEU A 98 -7.08 -0.88 -3.60
N SER A 99 -8.00 0.08 -3.58
CA SER A 99 -8.76 0.46 -2.39
C SER A 99 -9.61 -0.69 -1.82
N LYS A 100 -10.19 -1.53 -2.69
CA LYS A 100 -10.92 -2.74 -2.26
C LYS A 100 -9.96 -3.77 -1.66
N GLU A 101 -8.82 -4.02 -2.29
CA GLU A 101 -7.83 -4.96 -1.76
C GLU A 101 -7.21 -4.51 -0.44
N ILE A 102 -6.91 -3.22 -0.27
CA ILE A 102 -6.45 -2.65 1.01
C ILE A 102 -7.46 -2.96 2.12
N LYS A 103 -8.76 -2.77 1.86
CA LYS A 103 -9.81 -3.06 2.85
C LYS A 103 -9.95 -4.55 3.11
N ASN A 104 -9.90 -5.38 2.06
CA ASN A 104 -9.96 -6.83 2.15
C ASN A 104 -8.85 -7.37 3.05
N VAL A 105 -7.58 -7.01 2.79
CA VAL A 105 -6.46 -7.49 3.62
C VAL A 105 -6.51 -6.92 5.04
N ALA A 106 -6.96 -5.68 5.22
CA ALA A 106 -7.13 -5.09 6.55
C ALA A 106 -8.26 -5.76 7.35
N GLN A 107 -9.35 -6.14 6.70
CA GLN A 107 -10.44 -6.90 7.31
C GLN A 107 -9.96 -8.29 7.72
N LYS A 108 -9.35 -9.04 6.79
CA LYS A 108 -8.77 -10.36 7.09
C LYS A 108 -7.77 -10.32 8.24
N ALA A 109 -6.92 -9.28 8.29
CA ALA A 109 -5.98 -9.07 9.38
C ALA A 109 -6.68 -8.92 10.73
N ARG A 110 -7.73 -8.09 10.80
CA ARG A 110 -8.50 -7.86 12.03
C ARG A 110 -9.30 -9.10 12.46
N GLU A 111 -9.78 -9.89 11.52
CA GLU A 111 -10.51 -11.14 11.76
C GLU A 111 -9.58 -12.33 12.07
N GLY A 112 -8.27 -12.18 11.92
CA GLY A 112 -7.32 -13.28 12.07
C GLY A 112 -7.41 -14.35 10.97
N SER A 113 -7.95 -13.98 9.80
CA SER A 113 -8.23 -14.87 8.67
C SER A 113 -7.23 -14.71 7.51
N LEU A 114 -6.07 -14.09 7.75
CA LEU A 114 -4.99 -14.00 6.78
C LEU A 114 -4.43 -15.39 6.47
N SER A 115 -4.30 -15.69 5.18
CA SER A 115 -3.62 -16.89 4.71
C SER A 115 -2.10 -16.72 4.78
N SER A 116 -1.36 -17.83 4.66
CA SER A 116 0.10 -17.80 4.51
C SER A 116 0.54 -16.98 3.29
N ASP A 117 -0.23 -17.04 2.20
CA ASP A 117 0.07 -16.32 0.96
C ASP A 117 -0.15 -14.81 1.10
N ASP A 118 -1.14 -14.41 1.90
CA ASP A 118 -1.38 -13.00 2.25
C ASP A 118 -0.19 -12.42 3.03
N MET A 119 0.61 -13.23 3.73
CA MET A 119 1.70 -12.78 4.59
C MET A 119 3.08 -12.75 3.91
N GLN A 120 3.17 -13.15 2.63
CA GLN A 120 4.45 -13.33 1.94
C GLN A 120 4.58 -12.48 0.68
N GLY A 121 5.83 -12.30 0.24
CA GLY A 121 6.15 -11.77 -1.08
C GLY A 121 5.91 -10.27 -1.27
N THR A 122 5.77 -9.50 -0.19
CA THR A 122 5.82 -8.04 -0.22
C THR A 122 7.16 -7.54 -0.78
N THR A 123 7.11 -6.56 -1.67
CA THR A 123 8.30 -5.93 -2.26
C THR A 123 8.53 -4.50 -1.75
N PHE A 124 7.47 -3.84 -1.26
CA PHE A 124 7.53 -2.51 -0.66
C PHE A 124 6.41 -2.35 0.37
N THR A 125 6.65 -1.66 1.49
CA THR A 125 5.67 -1.52 2.59
C THR A 125 5.27 -0.07 2.79
N ILE A 126 3.95 0.17 2.95
CA ILE A 126 3.41 1.43 3.46
C ILE A 126 2.89 1.20 4.88
N SER A 127 3.19 2.14 5.77
CA SER A 127 2.62 2.20 7.11
C SER A 127 2.00 3.57 7.35
N ASN A 128 0.72 3.58 7.72
CA ASN A 128 0.01 4.80 8.07
C ASN A 128 -0.01 4.95 9.60
N LEU A 129 0.74 5.93 10.11
CA LEU A 129 0.82 6.24 11.54
C LEU A 129 -0.25 7.26 12.00
N GLY A 130 -0.99 7.89 11.08
CA GLY A 130 -1.93 8.97 11.39
C GLY A 130 -3.32 8.52 11.87
N SER A 131 -3.55 7.22 12.04
CA SER A 131 -4.80 6.66 12.57
C SER A 131 -4.72 6.24 14.04
N PHE A 132 -3.65 6.65 14.74
CA PHE A 132 -3.46 6.46 16.17
C PHE A 132 -3.76 7.75 16.94
#